data_AF-A0A949MNK1-F1
#
_entry.id   AF-A0A949MNK1-F1
#
_cell.length_a   1.000
_cell.length_b   1.000
_cell.length_c   1.000
_cell.angle_alpha   90.00
_cell.angle_beta   90.00
_cell.angle_gamma   90.00
#
_symmetry.space_group_name_H-M   'P 1'
#
loop_
_entity.id
_entity.type
_entity.pdbx_description
1 polymer ?
#
loop_
_entity_poly.entity_id
_entity_poly.type
_entity_poly.pdbx_seq_one_letter_code
_entity_poly.pdbx_strand_id
1 'polypeptide(L)'
;MSLPDPNRRDDSTNTPLKTVELGKITVFNYPIDSNIFAAICNLPLFPFILIPCLIGLNTASDSPQFIRFNAIQSLIINFAFLILSTVLGFLSGIPVLGAIFWLAQVLVILAYIGVSLKLVVGAFLGQRNELPLISDYARQYSR
;
A
#
# COMPACT_ATOMS: atom_id res chain seq x y z
N MET A 1 -4.14 -13.03 -49.45
CA MET A 1 -3.07 -13.60 -48.62
C MET A 1 -2.14 -12.43 -48.31
N SER A 2 -2.37 -11.76 -47.17
CA SER A 2 -1.68 -10.51 -46.84
C SER A 2 -0.37 -10.81 -46.13
N LEU A 3 0.71 -10.16 -46.59
CA LEU A 3 2.05 -10.36 -46.05
C LEU A 3 2.13 -9.90 -44.59
N PRO A 4 2.88 -10.61 -43.72
CA PRO A 4 3.18 -10.17 -42.36
C PRO A 4 3.89 -8.80 -42.36
N ASP A 5 3.41 -7.88 -41.53
CA ASP A 5 3.99 -6.55 -41.32
C ASP A 5 5.40 -6.66 -40.70
N PRO A 6 6.47 -6.24 -41.40
CA PRO A 6 7.85 -6.32 -40.91
C PRO A 6 8.15 -5.37 -39.74
N ASN A 7 7.23 -4.48 -39.37
CA ASN A 7 7.39 -3.57 -38.24
C ASN A 7 6.64 -4.02 -36.98
N ARG A 8 6.04 -5.21 -36.99
CA ARG A 8 5.48 -5.84 -35.79
C ARG A 8 6.63 -6.43 -34.96
N ARG A 9 7.36 -5.56 -34.25
CA ARG A 9 8.28 -5.98 -33.19
C ARG A 9 7.47 -6.66 -32.10
N ASP A 10 7.60 -7.97 -32.05
CA ASP A 10 7.34 -8.80 -30.90
C ASP A 10 8.32 -8.43 -29.78
N ASP A 11 8.02 -7.33 -29.08
CA ASP A 11 8.79 -6.81 -27.93
C ASP A 11 8.63 -7.69 -26.68
N SER A 12 8.70 -9.01 -26.86
CA SER A 12 8.58 -10.06 -25.85
C SER A 12 9.90 -10.33 -25.10
N THR A 13 10.96 -9.56 -25.38
CA THR A 13 12.32 -9.83 -24.88
C THR A 13 12.85 -8.83 -23.85
N ASN A 14 12.04 -7.87 -23.43
CA ASN A 14 12.30 -7.11 -22.21
C ASN A 14 11.00 -7.14 -21.41
N THR A 15 10.95 -7.90 -20.32
CA THR A 15 9.89 -7.68 -19.34
C THR A 15 10.45 -6.81 -18.22
N PRO A 16 10.66 -5.48 -18.43
CA PRO A 16 10.68 -4.61 -17.28
C PRO A 16 9.30 -4.76 -16.64
N LEU A 17 9.30 -5.09 -15.36
CA LEU A 17 8.10 -5.19 -14.52
C LEU A 17 7.05 -4.20 -15.01
N LYS A 18 5.93 -4.73 -15.53
CA LYS A 18 4.88 -3.97 -16.22
C LYS A 18 4.29 -2.92 -15.27
N THR A 19 4.92 -1.75 -15.19
CA THR A 19 4.39 -0.59 -14.48
C THR A 19 3.17 -0.16 -15.26
N VAL A 20 1.98 -0.39 -14.70
CA VAL A 20 0.77 0.20 -15.26
C VAL A 20 0.98 1.71 -15.20
N GLU A 21 0.98 2.39 -16.36
CA GLU A 21 1.10 3.84 -16.43
C GLU A 21 -0.16 4.47 -15.82
N LEU A 22 -0.13 4.66 -14.50
CA LEU A 22 -1.26 5.18 -13.73
C LEU A 22 -1.40 6.70 -13.80
N GLY A 23 -0.60 7.35 -14.65
CA GLY A 23 -0.51 8.80 -14.75
C GLY A 23 0.19 9.43 -13.54
N LYS A 24 0.16 10.75 -13.49
CA LYS A 24 0.89 11.57 -12.53
C LYS A 24 -0.06 12.17 -11.50
N ILE A 25 0.52 12.56 -10.37
CA ILE A 25 -0.16 13.25 -9.26
C ILE A 25 0.63 14.51 -8.98
N THR A 26 -0.07 15.61 -8.82
CA THR A 26 0.53 16.90 -8.47
C THR A 26 0.49 17.07 -6.96
N VAL A 27 1.63 16.81 -6.31
CA VAL A 27 1.84 17.09 -4.89
C VAL A 27 2.65 18.36 -4.77
N PHE A 28 2.08 19.42 -4.18
CA PHE A 28 2.77 20.71 -4.03
C PHE A 28 3.39 21.23 -5.35
N ASN A 29 2.65 21.16 -6.47
CA ASN A 29 3.12 21.50 -7.83
C ASN A 29 4.23 20.61 -8.40
N TYR A 30 4.64 19.55 -7.70
CA TYR A 30 5.59 18.58 -8.19
C TYR A 30 4.85 17.38 -8.81
N PRO A 31 5.07 17.08 -10.10
CA PRO A 31 4.49 15.89 -10.72
C PRO A 31 5.26 14.65 -10.26
N ILE A 32 4.60 13.78 -9.50
CA ILE A 32 5.13 12.52 -9.01
C ILE A 32 4.31 11.38 -9.62
N ASP A 33 4.94 10.24 -9.92
CA ASP A 33 4.23 9.08 -10.44
C ASP A 33 3.29 8.50 -9.39
N SER A 34 2.06 8.18 -9.79
CA SER A 34 1.01 7.68 -8.88
C SER A 34 1.43 6.42 -8.12
N ASN A 35 2.21 5.55 -8.76
CA ASN A 35 2.71 4.30 -8.17
C ASN A 35 3.72 4.57 -7.05
N ILE A 36 4.61 5.55 -7.25
CA ILE A 36 5.62 5.96 -6.25
C ILE A 36 4.92 6.57 -5.04
N PHE A 37 3.95 7.45 -5.27
CA PHE A 37 3.20 8.07 -4.17
C PHE A 37 2.39 7.04 -3.37
N ALA A 38 1.74 6.10 -4.05
CA ALA A 38 1.04 5.00 -3.39
C ALA A 38 1.99 4.09 -2.61
N ALA A 39 3.19 3.83 -3.13
CA ALA A 39 4.23 3.10 -2.40
C ALA A 39 4.66 3.85 -1.13
N ILE A 40 4.85 5.17 -1.21
CA ILE A 40 5.18 6.04 -0.06
C ILE A 40 4.11 5.96 1.04
N CYS A 41 2.83 5.94 0.67
CA CYS A 41 1.74 5.81 1.64
C CYS A 41 1.76 4.46 2.38
N ASN A 42 2.20 3.39 1.72
CA ASN A 42 2.22 2.03 2.28
C ASN A 42 3.44 1.73 3.15
N LEU A 43 4.40 2.66 3.31
CA LEU A 43 5.58 2.41 4.14
C LEU A 43 5.16 2.12 5.60
N PRO A 44 5.82 1.15 6.28
CA PRO A 44 5.53 0.83 7.69
C PRO A 44 6.13 1.86 8.67
N LEU A 45 5.96 3.16 8.41
CA LEU A 45 6.58 4.25 9.17
C LEU A 45 5.56 5.08 9.96
N PHE A 46 4.69 4.42 10.72
CA PHE A 46 3.75 5.13 11.59
C PHE A 46 4.51 5.97 12.64
N PRO A 47 4.09 7.22 12.94
CA PRO A 47 2.92 7.96 12.44
C PRO A 47 3.19 8.84 11.20
N PHE A 48 4.41 8.88 10.68
CA PHE A 48 4.82 9.78 9.61
C PHE A 48 4.03 9.59 8.30
N ILE A 49 3.45 8.41 8.08
CA ILE A 49 2.64 8.05 6.90
C ILE A 49 1.29 8.79 6.84
N LEU A 50 0.78 9.29 7.97
CA LEU A 50 -0.53 9.96 8.01
C LEU A 50 -0.59 11.18 7.10
N ILE A 51 0.49 11.97 7.04
CA ILE A 51 0.56 13.19 6.23
C ILE A 51 0.44 12.86 4.74
N PRO A 52 1.30 12.02 4.12
CA PRO A 52 1.15 11.66 2.71
C PRO A 52 -0.18 10.96 2.43
N CYS A 53 -0.72 10.18 3.37
CA CYS A 53 -2.01 9.54 3.21
C CYS A 53 -3.17 10.55 3.11
N LEU A 54 -3.20 11.57 3.98
CA LEU A 54 -4.19 12.65 3.93
C LEU A 54 -4.07 13.46 2.63
N ILE A 55 -2.84 13.77 2.22
CA ILE A 55 -2.57 14.46 0.95
C ILE A 55 -3.11 13.62 -0.21
N GLY A 56 -2.80 12.32 -0.24
CA GLY A 56 -3.27 11.39 -1.27
C GLY A 56 -4.79 11.28 -1.40
N LEU A 57 -5.51 11.43 -0.28
CA LEU A 57 -6.98 11.44 -0.29
C LEU A 57 -7.56 12.71 -0.92
N ASN A 58 -6.90 13.85 -0.71
CA ASN A 58 -7.40 15.18 -1.10
C ASN A 58 -6.81 15.69 -2.43
N THR A 59 -5.70 15.12 -2.89
CA THR A 59 -5.06 15.50 -4.15
C THR A 59 -5.80 14.93 -5.36
N ALA A 60 -5.92 15.75 -6.41
CA ALA A 60 -6.34 15.30 -7.73
C ALA A 60 -5.20 14.55 -8.43
N SER A 61 -5.49 13.35 -8.92
CA SER A 61 -4.55 12.54 -9.70
C SER A 61 -5.25 11.97 -10.93
N ASP A 62 -4.45 11.53 -11.90
CA ASP A 62 -4.95 10.85 -13.10
C ASP A 62 -5.62 9.50 -12.76
N SER A 63 -5.29 8.91 -11.61
CA SER A 63 -5.83 7.64 -11.11
C SER A 63 -6.36 7.77 -9.67
N PRO A 64 -7.40 8.58 -9.43
CA PRO A 64 -7.82 8.98 -8.09
C PRO A 64 -8.30 7.78 -7.26
N GLN A 65 -8.92 6.79 -7.90
CA GLN A 65 -9.38 5.58 -7.24
C GLN A 65 -8.21 4.70 -6.74
N PHE A 66 -7.09 4.65 -7.46
CA PHE A 66 -5.95 3.82 -7.05
C PHE A 66 -5.23 4.40 -5.84
N ILE A 67 -4.99 5.72 -5.87
CA ILE A 67 -4.32 6.43 -4.78
C ILE A 67 -5.18 6.40 -3.53
N ARG A 68 -6.49 6.69 -3.67
CA ARG A 68 -7.44 6.62 -2.55
C ARG A 68 -7.52 5.21 -1.97
N PHE A 69 -7.54 4.18 -2.82
CA PHE A 69 -7.55 2.79 -2.35
C PHE A 69 -6.31 2.44 -1.53
N ASN A 70 -5.11 2.71 -2.06
CA ASN A 70 -3.85 2.44 -1.35
C ASN A 70 -3.72 3.28 -0.07
N ALA A 71 -4.14 4.55 -0.12
CA ALA A 71 -4.12 5.44 1.03
C ALA A 71 -5.07 4.94 2.13
N ILE A 72 -6.34 4.64 1.81
CA ILE A 72 -7.30 4.09 2.79
C ILE A 72 -6.81 2.75 3.34
N GLN A 73 -6.31 1.86 2.50
CA GLN A 73 -5.79 0.56 2.94
C GLN A 73 -4.59 0.73 3.88
N SER A 74 -3.65 1.62 3.56
CA SER A 74 -2.53 1.96 4.45
C SER A 74 -3.03 2.50 5.78
N LEU A 75 -4.01 3.42 5.75
CA LEU A 75 -4.60 4.03 6.93
C LEU A 75 -5.22 2.97 7.84
N ILE A 76 -6.02 2.07 7.28
CA ILE A 76 -6.69 0.98 8.00
C ILE A 76 -5.67 0.03 8.62
N ILE A 77 -4.66 -0.42 7.87
CA ILE A 77 -3.63 -1.34 8.39
C ILE A 77 -2.85 -0.70 9.53
N ASN A 78 -2.44 0.57 9.36
CA ASN A 78 -1.75 1.31 10.41
C ASN A 78 -2.62 1.48 11.66
N PHE A 79 -3.90 1.80 11.49
CA PHE A 79 -4.82 1.98 12.61
C PHE A 79 -5.11 0.65 13.33
N ALA A 80 -5.30 -0.44 12.58
CA ALA A 80 -5.45 -1.78 13.14
C ALA A 80 -4.19 -2.20 13.91
N PHE A 81 -3.01 -1.94 13.36
CA PHE A 81 -1.73 -2.21 14.01
C PHE A 81 -1.56 -1.38 15.28
N LEU A 82 -1.96 -0.10 15.28
CA LEU A 82 -1.94 0.77 16.45
C LEU A 82 -2.81 0.20 17.57
N ILE A 83 -4.08 -0.12 17.28
CA ILE A 83 -5.01 -0.69 18.26
C ILE A 83 -4.44 -2.00 18.82
N LEU A 84 -4.02 -2.91 17.95
CA LEU A 84 -3.49 -4.21 18.34
C LEU A 84 -2.23 -4.06 19.21
N SER A 85 -1.29 -3.19 18.80
CA SER A 85 -0.06 -2.91 19.56
C SER A 85 -0.36 -2.26 20.90
N THR A 86 -1.34 -1.37 20.99
CA THR A 86 -1.76 -0.76 22.26
C THR A 86 -2.35 -1.82 23.20
N VAL A 87 -3.26 -2.66 22.72
CA VAL A 87 -3.86 -3.75 23.52
C VAL A 87 -2.79 -4.73 24.01
N LEU A 88 -1.90 -5.20 23.11
CA LEU A 88 -0.81 -6.09 23.48
C LEU A 88 0.17 -5.43 24.45
N GLY A 89 0.45 -4.13 24.28
CA GLY A 89 1.26 -3.35 25.21
C GLY A 89 0.70 -3.34 26.62
N PHE A 90 -0.60 -3.07 26.78
CA PHE A 90 -1.27 -3.13 28.08
C PHE A 90 -1.23 -4.54 28.70
N LEU A 91 -1.46 -5.59 27.90
CA LEU A 91 -1.42 -6.98 28.38
C LEU A 91 0.01 -7.46 28.73
N SER A 92 1.03 -6.91 28.06
CA SER A 92 2.44 -7.22 28.34
C SER A 92 2.94 -6.69 29.68
N GLY A 93 2.25 -5.70 30.26
CA GLY A 93 2.54 -5.16 31.59
C GLY A 93 2.20 -6.12 32.74
N ILE A 94 1.54 -7.24 32.46
CA ILE A 94 1.20 -8.25 33.48
C ILE A 94 2.42 -9.16 33.73
N PRO A 95 3.03 -9.13 34.93
CA PRO A 95 4.35 -9.74 35.19
C PRO A 95 4.43 -11.27 34.98
N VAL A 96 3.31 -11.99 34.99
CA VAL A 96 3.27 -13.45 34.77
C VAL A 96 3.05 -13.83 33.29
N LEU A 97 2.39 -12.96 32.51
CA LEU A 97 2.05 -13.20 31.11
C LEU A 97 2.92 -12.37 30.14
N GLY A 98 3.72 -11.44 30.66
CA GLY A 98 4.46 -10.45 29.89
C GLY A 98 5.36 -11.05 28.80
N ALA A 99 6.03 -12.18 29.06
CA ALA A 99 6.92 -12.82 28.08
C ALA A 99 6.15 -13.38 26.85
N ILE A 100 4.95 -13.94 27.08
CA ILE A 100 4.10 -14.49 26.00
C ILE A 100 3.54 -13.34 25.16
N PHE A 101 3.05 -12.29 25.81
CA PHE A 101 2.53 -11.11 25.10
C PHE A 101 3.63 -10.32 24.39
N TRP A 102 4.84 -10.29 24.94
CA TRP A 102 6.00 -9.72 24.25
C TRP A 102 6.35 -10.50 22.97
N LEU A 103 6.37 -11.84 23.04
CA LEU A 103 6.60 -12.67 21.86
C LEU A 103 5.49 -12.48 20.81
N ALA A 104 4.24 -12.40 21.25
CA ALA A 104 3.11 -12.08 20.38
C ALA A 104 3.27 -10.69 19.73
N GLN A 105 3.76 -9.70 20.46
CA GLN A 105 4.01 -8.35 19.96
C GLN A 105 5.09 -8.34 18.87
N VAL A 106 6.17 -9.08 19.04
CA VAL A 106 7.22 -9.24 18.01
C VAL A 106 6.63 -9.88 16.74
N LEU A 107 5.82 -10.93 16.89
CA LEU A 107 5.13 -11.59 15.77
C LEU A 107 4.19 -10.63 15.03
N VAL A 108 3.43 -9.80 15.75
CA VAL A 108 2.53 -8.79 15.18
C VAL A 108 3.33 -7.73 14.40
N ILE A 109 4.47 -7.28 14.93
CA ILE A 109 5.36 -6.34 14.24
C ILE A 109 5.91 -6.96 12.95
N LEU A 110 6.38 -8.22 13.00
CA LEU A 110 6.87 -8.91 11.81
C LEU A 110 5.78 -9.07 10.75
N ALA A 111 4.58 -9.48 11.16
CA ALA A 111 3.44 -9.62 10.26
C ALA A 111 3.07 -8.27 9.62
N TYR A 112 3.05 -7.20 10.41
CA TYR A 112 2.81 -5.84 9.92
C TYR A 112 3.85 -5.42 8.87
N ILE A 113 5.14 -5.57 9.16
CA ILE A 113 6.22 -5.23 8.22
C ILE A 113 6.08 -6.05 6.93
N GLY A 114 5.82 -7.36 7.04
CA GLY A 114 5.66 -8.23 5.87
C GLY A 114 4.46 -7.84 5.00
N VAL A 115 3.32 -7.52 5.62
CA VAL A 115 2.13 -7.04 4.92
C VAL A 115 2.41 -5.70 4.25
N SER A 116 2.93 -4.72 4.97
CA SER A 116 3.27 -3.40 4.43
C SER A 116 4.25 -3.52 3.26
N LEU A 117 5.28 -4.35 3.36
CA LEU A 117 6.25 -4.53 2.28
C LEU A 117 5.60 -5.13 1.02
N LYS A 118 4.71 -6.12 1.18
CA LYS A 118 3.93 -6.67 0.06
C LYS A 118 3.05 -5.61 -0.61
N LEU A 119 2.48 -4.69 0.17
CA LEU A 119 1.67 -3.58 -0.35
C LEU A 119 2.53 -2.54 -1.06
N VAL A 120 3.68 -2.17 -0.49
CA VAL A 120 4.64 -1.24 -1.11
C VAL A 120 5.08 -1.78 -2.47
N VAL A 121 5.49 -3.05 -2.55
CA VAL A 121 5.91 -3.68 -3.82
C VAL A 121 4.76 -3.71 -4.82
N GLY A 122 3.55 -4.10 -4.38
CA GLY A 122 2.37 -4.08 -5.24
C GLY A 122 2.03 -2.68 -5.77
N ALA A 123 2.04 -1.68 -4.90
CA ALA A 123 1.78 -0.28 -5.24
C ALA A 123 2.84 0.28 -6.19
N PHE A 124 4.12 -0.07 -5.98
CA PHE A 124 5.23 0.33 -6.85
C PHE A 124 5.09 -0.25 -8.26
N LEU A 125 4.55 -1.47 -8.37
CA LEU A 125 4.22 -2.11 -9.64
C LEU A 125 2.93 -1.57 -10.29
N GLY A 126 2.23 -0.63 -9.65
CA GLY A 126 0.92 -0.15 -10.10
C GLY A 126 -0.21 -1.18 -9.93
N GLN A 127 0.02 -2.22 -9.12
CA GLN A 127 -0.97 -3.24 -8.83
C GLN A 127 -1.84 -2.80 -7.64
N ARG A 128 -3.16 -2.94 -7.79
CA ARG A 128 -4.08 -2.87 -6.66
C ARG A 128 -3.96 -4.17 -5.87
N ASN A 129 -2.99 -4.23 -4.98
CA ASN A 129 -2.85 -5.37 -4.07
C ASN A 129 -3.92 -5.26 -2.97
N GLU A 130 -5.11 -5.73 -3.31
CA GLU A 130 -6.22 -5.81 -2.36
C GLU A 130 -5.90 -6.94 -1.36
N LEU A 131 -5.73 -6.59 -0.07
CA LEU A 131 -5.73 -7.61 0.97
C LEU A 131 -7.16 -8.15 1.10
N PRO A 132 -7.41 -9.46 0.95
CA PRO A 132 -8.75 -10.03 0.93
C PRO A 132 -9.56 -9.79 2.22
N LEU A 133 -8.93 -9.40 3.34
CA LEU A 133 -9.62 -9.00 4.57
C LEU A 133 -10.14 -7.55 4.56
N ILE A 134 -9.57 -6.68 3.73
CA ILE A 134 -9.86 -5.23 3.67
C ILE A 134 -10.49 -4.84 2.33
N SER A 135 -10.36 -5.69 1.29
CA SER A 135 -10.86 -5.47 -0.07
C SER A 135 -12.37 -5.26 -0.11
N ASP A 136 -13.13 -6.00 0.71
CA ASP A 136 -14.60 -5.91 0.72
C ASP A 136 -15.10 -4.59 1.30
N TYR A 137 -14.45 -4.09 2.37
CA TYR A 137 -14.76 -2.76 2.94
C TYR A 137 -14.34 -1.62 2.00
N ALA A 138 -13.20 -1.76 1.31
CA ALA A 138 -12.72 -0.76 0.36
C ALA A 138 -13.54 -0.73 -0.95
N ARG A 139 -14.08 -1.87 -1.40
CA ARG A 139 -15.05 -1.92 -2.52
C ARG A 139 -16.37 -1.25 -2.20
N GLN A 140 -16.80 -1.29 -0.94
CA GLN A 140 -18.07 -0.71 -0.53
C GLN A 140 -18.00 0.82 -0.44
N TYR A 141 -16.82 1.40 -0.13
CA TYR A 141 -16.62 2.85 0.01
C TYR A 141 -16.02 3.56 -1.21
N SER A 142 -15.56 2.82 -2.23
CA SER A 142 -14.99 3.38 -3.47
C SER A 142 -16.00 3.53 -4.63
N ARG A 143 -17.29 3.28 -4.37
CA ARG A 143 -18.37 3.60 -5.31
C ARG A 143 -18.73 5.08 -5.29
#